data_AF-A0A7C3K1K0-F1
#
_entry.id   AF-A0A7C3K1K0-F1
#
_cell.length_a   1.000
_cell.length_b   1.000
_cell.length_c   1.000
_cell.angle_alpha   90.00
_cell.angle_beta   90.00
_cell.angle_gamma   90.00
#
_symmetry.space_group_name_H-M   'P 1'
#
loop_
_entity.id
_entity.type
_entity.pdbx_description
1 polymer ?
#
loop_
_entity_poly.entity_id
_entity_poly.type
_entity_poly.pdbx_seq_one_letter_code
_entity_poly.pdbx_strand_id
1 'polypeptide(L)' 'MRDMVPNLTDYEQTYREFKWEIPEYYNFGFDGIHRWAEDRTKLALISVDDTGVHAVRHTFYDLMRLSKERSVDRS' A
#
# COMPACT_ATOMS: atom_id res chain seq x y z
N MET A 1 -14.55 -1.70 -23.94
CA MET A 1 -14.41 -1.43 -22.49
C MET A 1 -15.02 -2.60 -21.75
N ARG A 2 -14.37 -3.14 -20.71
CA ARG A 2 -15.02 -4.12 -19.84
C ARG A 2 -16.00 -3.37 -18.95
N ASP A 3 -17.29 -3.69 -19.03
CA ASP A 3 -18.29 -3.22 -18.08
C ASP A 3 -17.98 -3.86 -16.72
N MET A 4 -17.13 -3.20 -15.93
CA MET A 4 -16.88 -3.60 -14.55
C MET A 4 -18.02 -3.06 -13.71
N VAL A 5 -18.87 -3.96 -13.24
CA VAL A 5 -19.85 -3.65 -12.20
C VAL A 5 -19.09 -3.09 -10.99
N PRO A 6 -19.48 -1.95 -10.42
CA PRO A 6 -18.84 -1.39 -9.24
C PRO A 6 -18.82 -2.41 -8.09
N ASN A 7 -17.72 -2.48 -7.33
CA ASN A 7 -17.61 -3.36 -6.16
C ASN A 7 -18.62 -3.02 -5.05
N LEU A 8 -19.20 -1.82 -5.08
CA LEU A 8 -20.25 -1.37 -4.17
C LEU A 8 -21.56 -1.22 -4.95
N THR A 9 -22.36 -2.27 -4.97
CA THR A 9 -23.64 -2.30 -5.71
C THR A 9 -24.84 -1.88 -4.86
N ASP A 10 -24.76 -2.04 -3.53
CA ASP A 10 -25.78 -1.62 -2.57
C ASP A 10 -25.12 -0.97 -1.35
N TYR A 11 -25.24 0.35 -1.24
CA TYR A 11 -24.67 1.11 -0.13
C TYR A 11 -25.33 0.78 1.21
N GLU A 12 -26.66 0.65 1.22
CA GLU A 12 -27.46 0.48 2.44
C GLU A 12 -27.21 -0.88 3.07
N GLN A 13 -27.14 -1.92 2.25
CA GLN A 13 -26.77 -3.26 2.71
C GLN A 13 -25.34 -3.29 3.22
N THR A 14 -24.39 -2.75 2.44
CA THR A 14 -22.96 -2.75 2.83
C THR A 14 -22.74 -2.01 4.14
N TYR A 15 -23.40 -0.85 4.34
CA TYR A 15 -23.28 -0.08 5.56
C TYR A 15 -23.79 -0.84 6.80
N ARG A 16 -24.93 -1.56 6.66
CA ARG A 16 -25.50 -2.33 7.78
C ARG A 16 -24.70 -3.58 8.13
N GLU A 17 -24.13 -4.24 7.13
CA GLU A 17 -23.45 -5.53 7.29
C GLU A 17 -21.95 -5.38 7.57
N PHE A 18 -21.35 -4.25 7.18
CA PHE A 18 -19.92 -4.02 7.37
C PHE A 18 -19.55 -4.07 8.86
N LYS A 19 -18.57 -4.93 9.16
CA LYS A 19 -17.93 -5.00 10.47
C LYS A 19 -16.44 -4.84 10.30
N TRP A 20 -15.87 -3.89 11.05
CA TRP A 20 -14.44 -3.75 11.13
C TRP A 20 -13.91 -4.76 12.15
N GLU A 21 -13.26 -5.82 11.66
CA GLU A 21 -12.49 -6.74 12.49
C GLU A 21 -11.16 -6.07 12.89
N ILE A 22 -11.14 -5.42 14.06
CA ILE A 22 -9.95 -4.72 14.57
C ILE A 22 -9.05 -5.72 15.27
N PRO A 23 -7.82 -5.99 14.79
CA PRO A 23 -6.91 -6.90 15.45
C PRO A 23 -6.32 -6.26 16.73
N GLU A 24 -5.99 -7.11 17.72
CA GLU A 24 -5.40 -6.69 19.01
C GLU A 24 -4.06 -5.95 18.83
N TYR A 25 -3.29 -6.35 17.81
CA TYR A 25 -2.06 -5.68 17.38
C TYR A 25 -2.19 -5.31 15.91
N TYR A 26 -2.07 -4.02 15.59
CA TYR A 26 -2.06 -3.51 14.22
C TYR A 26 -0.90 -2.55 14.03
N ASN A 27 -0.02 -2.83 13.07
CA ASN A 27 0.99 -1.90 12.61
C ASN A 27 0.87 -1.75 11.09
N PHE A 28 0.44 -0.58 10.63
CA PHE A 28 0.26 -0.27 9.20
C PHE A 28 1.50 -0.58 8.34
N GLY A 29 2.70 -0.34 8.87
CA GLY A 29 3.96 -0.60 8.17
C GLY A 29 4.37 -2.07 8.13
N PHE A 30 3.87 -2.89 9.04
CA PHE A 30 4.14 -4.34 9.03
C PHE A 30 2.98 -5.09 8.36
N ASP A 31 1.76 -4.95 8.84
CA ASP A 31 0.60 -5.73 8.37
C ASP A 31 0.12 -5.32 6.98
N GLY A 32 0.27 -4.03 6.63
CA GLY A 32 -0.05 -3.52 5.30
C GLY A 32 1.11 -3.75 4.33
N ILE A 33 2.23 -3.07 4.57
CA ILE A 33 3.35 -3.02 3.62
C ILE A 33 4.07 -4.37 3.47
N HIS A 34 4.24 -5.17 4.53
CA HIS A 34 4.97 -6.44 4.43
C HIS A 34 4.24 -7.46 3.56
N ARG A 35 2.89 -7.58 3.71
CA ARG A 35 2.06 -8.45 2.87
C ARG A 35 2.16 -8.07 1.39
N TRP A 36 2.23 -6.79 1.08
CA TRP A 36 2.40 -6.31 -0.30
C TRP A 36 3.84 -6.42 -0.81
N ALA A 37 4.84 -6.42 0.09
CA ALA A 37 6.26 -6.54 -0.24
C ALA A 37 6.70 -7.99 -0.57
N GLU A 38 5.90 -9.00 -0.26
CA GLU A 38 6.12 -10.38 -0.75
C GLU A 38 6.17 -10.41 -2.28
N ASP A 39 5.29 -9.64 -2.94
CA ASP A 39 5.40 -9.35 -4.36
C ASP A 39 6.37 -8.19 -4.60
N ARG A 40 7.62 -8.55 -4.92
CA ARG A 40 8.70 -7.59 -5.17
C ARG A 40 8.47 -6.68 -6.38
N THR A 41 7.51 -6.99 -7.23
CA THR A 41 7.20 -6.21 -8.43
C THR A 41 6.08 -5.19 -8.20
N LYS A 42 5.37 -5.28 -7.08
CA LYS A 42 4.23 -4.42 -6.80
C LYS A 42 4.65 -2.97 -6.57
N LEU A 43 4.18 -2.09 -7.45
CA LEU A 43 4.43 -0.65 -7.40
C LEU A 43 3.70 -0.02 -6.19
N ALA A 44 4.44 0.77 -5.40
CA ALA A 44 3.91 1.46 -4.22
C ALA A 44 3.81 2.97 -4.43
N LEU A 45 4.86 3.57 -5.01
CA LEU A 45 4.98 5.02 -5.16
C LEU A 45 5.62 5.35 -6.51
N ILE A 46 5.09 6.37 -7.17
CA ILE A 46 5.79 7.07 -8.25
C ILE A 46 6.07 8.48 -7.74
N SER A 47 7.34 8.86 -7.66
CA SER A 47 7.75 10.24 -7.42
C SER A 47 8.15 10.87 -8.73
N VAL A 48 7.81 12.15 -8.92
CA VAL A 48 8.23 12.92 -10.08
C VAL A 48 8.97 14.14 -9.56
N ASP A 49 10.05 14.51 -10.23
CA ASP A 49 10.76 15.74 -9.90
C ASP A 49 9.93 17.01 -10.21
N ASP A 50 10.46 18.16 -9.81
CA ASP A 50 9.84 19.47 -10.00
C ASP A 50 9.73 19.90 -11.47
N THR A 51 10.54 19.31 -12.35
CA THR A 51 10.46 19.53 -13.81
C THR A 51 9.35 18.71 -14.47
N GLY A 52 8.86 17.65 -13.80
CA GLY A 52 7.88 16.73 -14.36
C GLY A 52 8.46 15.69 -15.34
N VAL A 53 9.77 15.75 -15.62
CA VAL A 53 10.41 14.97 -16.69
C VAL A 53 10.88 13.60 -16.21
N HIS A 54 11.41 13.51 -14.99
CA HIS A 54 11.87 12.24 -14.44
C HIS A 54 10.92 11.70 -13.39
N ALA A 55 10.35 10.53 -13.69
CA ALA A 55 9.53 9.76 -12.77
C ALA A 55 10.32 8.56 -12.24
N VAL A 56 10.45 8.46 -10.92
CA VAL A 56 11.03 7.31 -10.24
C VAL A 56 9.92 6.43 -9.70
N ARG A 57 10.03 5.11 -9.93
CA ARG A 57 9.09 4.11 -9.45
C ARG A 57 9.72 3.35 -8.29
N HIS A 58 9.01 3.29 -7.16
CA HIS A 58 9.42 2.53 -5.98
C HIS A 58 8.40 1.42 -5.72
N THR A 59 8.91 0.20 -5.58
CA THR A 59 8.11 -0.96 -5.15
C THR A 59 7.98 -0.99 -3.63
N PHE A 60 7.01 -1.77 -3.11
CA PHE A 60 6.91 -2.01 -1.66
C PHE A 60 8.19 -2.65 -1.09
N TYR A 61 8.87 -3.48 -1.89
CA TYR A 61 10.16 -4.07 -1.54
C TYR A 61 11.28 -3.02 -1.40
N ASP A 62 11.34 -2.05 -2.32
CA ASP A 62 12.33 -0.95 -2.25
C ASP A 62 12.15 -0.12 -0.97
N LEU A 63 10.90 0.22 -0.65
CA LEU A 63 10.58 0.99 0.56
C LEU A 63 10.96 0.23 1.84
N MET A 64 10.69 -1.08 1.90
CA MET A 64 11.12 -1.92 3.03
C MET A 64 12.65 -1.92 3.19
N ARG A 65 13.40 -2.10 2.09
CA ARG A 65 14.87 -2.12 2.14
C ARG A 65 15.44 -0.79 2.62
N LEU A 66 14.97 0.32 2.06
CA LEU A 66 15.39 1.67 2.45
C LEU A 66 15.06 1.98 3.92
N SER A 67 13.92 1.51 4.42
CA SER A 67 13.56 1.67 5.84
C SER A 67 14.49 0.89 6.78
N LYS A 68 14.96 -0.30 6.37
CA LYS A 68 15.90 -1.09 7.19
C LYS A 68 17.29 -0.48 7.22
N GLU A 69 17.79 0.01 6.08
CA GLU A 69 19.11 0.65 5.98
C GLU A 69 19.20 1.92 6.85
N ARG A 70 18.15 2.76 6.84
CA ARG A 70 18.12 3.97 7.68
C ARG A 70 18.02 3.71 9.18
N SER A 71 17.53 2.55 9.61
CA SER A 71 17.45 2.20 11.03
C SER A 71 18.79 1.73 11.61
N VAL A 72 19.70 1.23 10.77
CA VAL A 72 21.05 0.81 11.19
C VAL A 72 22.00 2.01 11.35
N ASP A 73 21.80 3.06 10.55
CA ASP A 73 22.60 4.30 10.60
C ASP A 73 22.27 5.21 11.80
N ARG A 74 21.15 4.95 12.49
CA ARG A 74 20.67 5.73 13.65
C ARG A 74 20.87 5.04 15.01
N SER A 75 21.58 3.92 15.06
CA SER A 75 21.92 3.19 16.30
C SER A 75 23.38 3.35 16.67
#